data_AF-A0AAV5TXI2-F1
#
_entry.id   AF-A0AAV5TXI2-F1
#
_cell.length_a   1.000
_cell.length_b   1.000
_cell.length_c   1.000
_cell.angle_alpha   90.00
_cell.angle_beta   90.00
_cell.angle_gamma   90.00
#
_symmetry.space_group_name_H-M   'P 1'
#
loop_
_entity.id
_entity.type
_entity.pdbx_description
1 polymer ?
#
loop_
_entity_poly.entity_id
_entity_poly.type
_entity_poly.pdbx_seq_one_letter_code
_entity_poly.pdbx_strand_id
1 'polypeptide(L)'
;NCFRMVSVRYLVVLMALIAMSNSCSCMESSPEKIYYNSDFVSKMRVDHEWVYTQFTDYSVTHLQIFKRRNSTDNASLSQWVYTAPQSYACGLQLLKGEEVILAGSVEDGQLDINSCSVIDPSFDTRAFQTVNCRTIDTNVQ
;
A
#
# COMPACT_ATOMS: atom_id res chain seq x y z
N ASN A 1 -2.94 -43.24 -30.33
CA ASN A 1 -3.61 -42.66 -29.14
C ASN A 1 -2.70 -42.16 -28.01
N CYS A 2 -1.41 -42.49 -27.94
CA CYS A 2 -0.50 -41.93 -26.90
C CYS A 2 -0.24 -40.42 -27.04
N PHE A 3 -0.11 -39.91 -28.27
CA PHE A 3 0.29 -38.51 -28.52
C PHE A 3 -0.77 -37.48 -28.06
N ARG A 4 -2.08 -37.81 -28.16
CA ARG A 4 -3.18 -36.97 -27.65
C ARG A 4 -3.21 -36.87 -26.13
N MET A 5 -2.74 -37.91 -25.43
CA MET A 5 -2.80 -37.98 -23.96
C MET A 5 -1.68 -37.17 -23.30
N VAL A 6 -0.51 -37.08 -23.95
CA VAL A 6 0.62 -36.23 -23.52
C VAL A 6 0.27 -34.75 -23.68
N SER A 7 -0.39 -34.39 -24.78
CA SER A 7 -0.80 -33.01 -25.06
C SER A 7 -1.83 -32.46 -24.05
N VAL A 8 -2.83 -33.26 -23.66
CA VAL A 8 -3.85 -32.84 -22.68
C VAL A 8 -3.25 -32.64 -21.29
N ARG A 9 -2.33 -33.52 -20.86
CA ARG A 9 -1.65 -33.36 -19.56
C ARG A 9 -0.82 -32.08 -19.50
N TYR A 10 -0.14 -31.73 -20.60
CA TYR A 10 0.63 -30.50 -20.69
C TYR A 10 -0.25 -29.25 -20.63
N LEU A 11 -1.40 -29.27 -21.31
CA LEU A 11 -2.38 -28.18 -21.25
C LEU A 11 -3.00 -28.00 -19.86
N VAL A 12 -3.27 -29.09 -19.14
CA VAL A 12 -3.78 -29.02 -17.75
C VAL A 12 -2.74 -28.42 -16.81
N VAL A 13 -1.46 -28.81 -16.94
CA VAL A 13 -0.37 -28.22 -16.15
C VAL A 13 -0.18 -26.73 -16.48
N LEU A 14 -0.22 -26.37 -17.77
CA LEU A 14 -0.10 -24.98 -18.19
C LEU A 14 -1.26 -24.11 -17.67
N MET A 15 -2.51 -24.61 -17.71
CA MET A 15 -3.66 -23.89 -17.16
C MET A 15 -3.58 -23.73 -15.63
N ALA A 16 -3.06 -24.72 -14.92
CA ALA A 16 -2.83 -24.61 -13.48
C ALA A 16 -1.80 -23.52 -13.14
N LEU A 17 -0.72 -23.39 -13.93
CA LEU A 17 0.29 -22.36 -13.74
C LEU A 17 -0.23 -20.95 -14.03
N ILE A 18 -1.04 -20.79 -15.08
CA ILE A 18 -1.65 -19.48 -15.43
C ILE A 18 -2.66 -19.05 -14.36
N ALA A 19 -3.39 -19.98 -13.73
CA ALA A 19 -4.30 -19.65 -12.64
C ALA A 19 -3.58 -19.05 -11.41
N MET A 20 -2.30 -19.38 -11.21
CA MET A 20 -1.50 -18.93 -10.07
C MET A 20 -0.76 -17.60 -10.29
N SER A 21 -0.79 -17.01 -11.50
CA SER A 21 -0.04 -15.79 -11.81
C SER A 21 -0.69 -14.49 -11.34
N ASN A 22 -1.89 -14.56 -10.75
CA ASN A 22 -2.58 -13.39 -10.21
C ASN A 22 -2.07 -13.11 -8.79
N SER A 23 -0.85 -12.61 -8.68
CA SER A 23 -0.29 -12.07 -7.45
C SER A 23 0.06 -10.61 -7.65
N CYS A 24 -0.08 -9.80 -6.60
CA CYS A 24 0.45 -8.44 -6.62
C CYS A 24 1.98 -8.50 -6.81
N SER A 25 2.51 -7.71 -7.76
CA SER A 25 3.95 -7.56 -7.98
C SER A 25 4.31 -6.08 -7.88
N CYS A 26 5.09 -5.74 -6.86
CA CYS A 26 5.58 -4.39 -6.62
C CYS A 26 6.98 -4.22 -7.22
N MET A 27 7.27 -3.04 -7.77
CA MET A 27 8.66 -2.68 -8.05
C MET A 27 9.35 -2.27 -6.74
N GLU A 28 10.45 -2.93 -6.39
CA GLU A 28 11.24 -2.59 -5.22
C GLU A 28 11.62 -1.10 -5.23
N SER A 29 11.34 -0.41 -4.14
CA SER A 29 11.55 1.02 -3.99
C SER A 29 12.15 1.32 -2.63
N SER A 30 13.15 2.21 -2.59
CA SER A 30 13.74 2.63 -1.32
C SER A 30 12.72 3.44 -0.49
N PRO A 31 12.84 3.47 0.84
CA PRO A 31 11.94 4.24 1.71
C PRO A 31 11.87 5.73 1.34
N GLU A 32 12.96 6.32 0.86
CA GLU A 32 13.00 7.72 0.40
C GLU A 32 12.17 7.91 -0.88
N LYS A 33 12.21 6.94 -1.80
CA LYS A 33 11.42 6.95 -3.03
C LYS A 33 9.94 6.72 -2.74
N ILE A 34 9.61 5.82 -1.82
CA ILE A 34 8.24 5.65 -1.31
C ILE A 34 7.77 6.98 -0.72
N TYR A 35 8.55 7.55 0.20
CA TYR A 35 8.26 8.84 0.80
C TYR A 35 8.06 9.96 -0.23
N TYR A 36 8.90 10.02 -1.25
CA TYR A 36 8.81 11.05 -2.29
C TYR A 36 7.52 10.95 -3.12
N ASN A 37 7.15 9.74 -3.55
CA ASN A 37 5.98 9.52 -4.41
C ASN A 37 4.65 9.49 -3.65
N SER A 38 4.69 9.24 -2.35
CA SER A 38 3.49 9.18 -1.53
C SER A 38 2.96 10.56 -1.18
N ASP A 39 1.72 10.52 -0.75
CA ASP A 39 0.82 11.63 -0.51
C ASP A 39 0.82 11.95 0.99
N PHE A 40 0.81 10.88 1.78
CA PHE A 40 1.09 10.90 3.19
C PHE A 40 2.11 9.82 3.54
N VAL A 41 2.81 10.01 4.66
CA VAL A 41 3.66 9.00 5.30
C VAL A 41 3.52 9.16 6.79
N SER A 42 3.18 8.08 7.49
CA SER A 42 2.95 8.13 8.93
C SER A 42 3.31 6.80 9.60
N LYS A 43 3.89 6.90 10.79
CA LYS A 43 3.91 5.81 11.75
C LYS A 43 2.57 5.77 12.46
N MET A 44 1.89 4.64 12.41
CA MET A 44 0.56 4.46 12.99
C MET A 44 0.44 3.15 13.73
N ARG A 45 -0.52 3.09 14.66
CA ARG A 45 -0.95 1.88 15.34
C ARG A 45 -2.33 1.47 14.85
N VAL A 46 -2.52 0.19 14.57
CA VAL A 46 -3.81 -0.36 14.13
C VAL A 46 -4.70 -0.59 15.34
N ASP A 47 -5.89 -0.01 15.35
CA ASP A 47 -6.82 -0.13 16.47
C ASP A 47 -7.88 -1.21 16.18
N HIS A 48 -8.45 -1.18 14.96
CA HIS A 48 -9.54 -2.06 14.55
C HIS A 48 -9.53 -2.29 13.03
N GLU A 49 -10.12 -3.41 12.59
CA GLU A 49 -10.25 -3.82 11.19
C GLU A 49 -11.74 -4.06 10.86
N TRP A 50 -12.16 -3.62 9.67
CA TRP A 50 -13.45 -3.92 9.05
C TRP A 50 -13.24 -4.41 7.62
N VAL A 51 -13.54 -5.68 7.38
CA VAL A 51 -13.40 -6.28 6.06
C VAL A 51 -14.74 -6.22 5.32
N TYR A 52 -14.74 -5.57 4.16
CA TYR A 52 -15.85 -5.55 3.22
C TYR A 52 -15.51 -6.33 1.95
N THR A 53 -16.52 -6.58 1.12
CA THR A 53 -16.33 -7.32 -0.15
C THR A 53 -15.37 -6.60 -1.10
N GLN A 54 -15.34 -5.27 -1.09
CA GLN A 54 -14.57 -4.47 -2.06
C GLN A 54 -13.30 -3.84 -1.48
N PHE A 55 -13.21 -3.67 -0.16
CA PHE A 55 -12.12 -2.99 0.53
C PHE A 55 -12.03 -3.44 1.99
N THR A 56 -10.91 -3.13 2.63
CA THR A 56 -10.72 -3.30 4.08
C THR A 56 -10.35 -1.96 4.68
N ASP A 57 -11.04 -1.62 5.77
CA ASP A 57 -10.81 -0.40 6.53
C ASP A 57 -10.10 -0.74 7.82
N TYR A 58 -9.08 0.05 8.12
CA TYR A 58 -8.47 0.04 9.45
C TYR A 58 -8.68 1.38 10.12
N SER A 59 -9.16 1.35 11.36
CA SER A 59 -9.05 2.48 12.25
C SER A 59 -7.64 2.51 12.82
N VAL A 60 -7.01 3.66 12.77
CA VAL A 60 -5.60 3.84 13.15
C VAL A 60 -5.40 5.07 14.01
N THR A 61 -4.41 4.97 14.89
CA THR A 61 -3.88 6.08 15.65
C THR A 61 -2.54 6.51 15.06
N HIS A 62 -2.46 7.73 14.54
CA HIS A 62 -1.20 8.31 14.08
C HIS A 62 -0.28 8.61 15.26
N LEU A 63 0.85 7.90 15.34
CA LEU A 63 1.89 8.12 16.35
C LEU A 63 2.84 9.23 15.91
N GLN A 64 3.16 9.26 14.62
CA GLN A 64 4.00 10.30 14.03
C GLN A 64 3.64 10.49 12.55
N ILE A 65 3.53 11.74 12.11
CA ILE A 65 3.25 12.09 10.71
C ILE A 65 4.52 12.68 10.11
N PHE A 66 5.06 12.01 9.08
CA PHE A 66 6.28 12.44 8.40
C PHE A 66 5.97 13.27 7.15
N LYS A 67 4.87 12.95 6.45
CA LYS A 67 4.43 13.66 5.23
C LYS A 67 2.91 13.76 5.18
N ARG A 68 2.42 14.87 4.61
CA ARG A 68 1.03 15.13 4.26
C ARG A 68 1.00 16.06 3.04
N ARG A 69 0.27 15.69 1.98
CA ARG A 69 -0.02 16.57 0.84
C ARG A 69 -1.06 17.61 1.27
N ASN A 70 -0.80 18.88 0.93
CA ASN A 70 -1.60 20.07 1.28
C ASN A 70 -1.71 20.38 2.78
N SER A 71 -0.78 21.23 3.25
CA SER A 71 -0.76 21.85 4.58
C SER A 71 -1.76 23.02 4.72
N THR A 72 -2.64 23.24 3.74
CA THR A 72 -3.44 24.47 3.65
C THR A 72 -4.69 24.42 4.52
N ASP A 73 -5.25 23.23 4.75
CA ASP A 73 -6.30 23.02 5.74
C ASP A 73 -5.67 22.42 7.00
N ASN A 74 -5.98 22.98 8.17
CA ASN A 74 -5.59 22.45 9.49
C ASN A 74 -6.19 21.06 9.80
N ALA A 75 -6.64 20.32 8.79
CA ALA A 75 -7.18 18.98 8.92
C ALA A 75 -6.06 17.99 9.28
N SER A 76 -6.29 17.25 10.36
CA SER A 76 -5.50 16.05 10.67
C SER A 76 -5.65 15.03 9.54
N LEU A 77 -4.66 14.14 9.38
CA LEU A 77 -4.87 12.92 8.58
C LEU A 77 -6.08 12.16 9.14
N SER A 78 -6.86 11.55 8.26
CA SER A 78 -7.99 10.69 8.64
C SER A 78 -7.50 9.53 9.51
N GLN A 79 -8.25 9.19 10.55
CA GLN A 79 -7.99 8.01 11.39
C GLN A 79 -8.40 6.70 10.72
N TRP A 80 -8.73 6.73 9.43
CA TRP A 80 -9.19 5.61 8.63
C TRP A 80 -8.28 5.44 7.41
N VAL A 81 -7.74 4.24 7.26
CA VAL A 81 -6.95 3.84 6.09
C VAL A 81 -7.65 2.69 5.37
N TYR A 82 -7.55 2.72 4.05
CA TYR A 82 -8.27 1.87 3.11
C TYR A 82 -7.28 1.03 2.32
N THR A 83 -7.60 -0.23 2.08
CA THR A 83 -6.81 -1.10 1.23
C THR A 83 -7.68 -2.13 0.53
N ALA A 84 -7.16 -2.74 -0.53
CA ALA A 84 -7.83 -3.87 -1.15
C ALA A 84 -7.97 -5.04 -0.15
N PRO A 85 -9.07 -5.82 -0.19
CA PRO A 85 -9.31 -6.86 0.81
C PRO A 85 -8.46 -8.12 0.59
N GLN A 86 -7.74 -8.20 -0.53
CA GLN A 86 -7.04 -9.39 -0.96
C GLN A 86 -5.61 -9.06 -1.38
N SER A 87 -4.66 -9.90 -0.96
CA SER A 87 -3.24 -9.68 -1.25
C SER A 87 -2.89 -9.77 -2.73
N TYR A 88 -3.65 -10.50 -3.54
CA TYR A 88 -3.45 -10.51 -5.00
C TYR A 88 -3.74 -9.15 -5.66
N ALA A 89 -4.54 -8.30 -5.00
CA ALA A 89 -4.85 -6.93 -5.42
C ALA A 89 -4.00 -5.90 -4.66
N CYS A 90 -2.85 -6.32 -4.11
CA CYS A 90 -1.95 -5.50 -3.30
C CYS A 90 -2.55 -5.04 -1.96
N GLY A 91 -3.57 -5.77 -1.49
CA GLY A 91 -4.18 -5.54 -0.19
C GLY A 91 -3.26 -5.84 0.97
N LEU A 92 -3.34 -5.02 2.02
CA LEU A 92 -2.61 -5.22 3.27
C LEU A 92 -3.46 -5.93 4.32
N GLN A 93 -2.85 -6.88 5.00
CA GLN A 93 -3.37 -7.53 6.20
C GLN A 93 -2.58 -7.00 7.38
N LEU A 94 -3.20 -6.17 8.22
CA LEU A 94 -2.57 -5.56 9.38
C LEU A 94 -3.18 -6.12 10.65
N LEU A 95 -2.36 -6.32 11.68
CA LEU A 95 -2.82 -6.87 12.94
C LEU A 95 -3.20 -5.76 13.93
N LYS A 96 -4.27 -5.99 14.70
CA LYS A 96 -4.62 -5.09 15.79
C LYS A 96 -3.45 -4.93 16.78
N GLY A 97 -3.13 -3.68 17.11
CA GLY A 97 -2.04 -3.28 17.99
C GLY A 97 -0.68 -3.16 17.29
N GLU A 98 -0.58 -3.54 16.01
CA GLU A 98 0.65 -3.45 15.23
C GLU A 98 1.04 -1.98 14.99
N GLU A 99 2.32 -1.66 15.15
CA GLU A 99 2.88 -0.36 14.79
C GLU A 99 3.62 -0.46 13.45
N VAL A 100 3.16 0.29 12.47
CA VAL A 100 3.68 0.22 11.10
C VAL A 100 3.96 1.63 10.56
N ILE A 101 4.94 1.72 9.66
CA ILE A 101 5.17 2.94 8.88
C ILE A 101 4.56 2.69 7.51
N LEU A 102 3.48 3.41 7.21
CA LEU A 102 2.78 3.29 5.95
C LEU A 102 2.83 4.61 5.20
N ALA A 103 2.86 4.45 3.88
CA ALA A 103 2.78 5.51 2.91
C ALA A 103 1.68 5.18 1.90
N GLY A 104 1.09 6.19 1.29
CA GLY A 104 -0.07 5.97 0.43
C GLY A 104 -0.53 7.21 -0.31
N SER A 105 -1.70 7.12 -0.95
CA SER A 105 -2.41 8.23 -1.60
C SER A 105 -3.47 8.84 -0.69
N VAL A 106 -3.83 10.10 -0.97
CA VAL A 106 -4.98 10.76 -0.36
C VAL A 106 -5.97 11.09 -1.47
N GLU A 107 -7.13 10.46 -1.45
CA GLU A 107 -8.24 10.70 -2.38
C GLU A 107 -9.46 11.13 -1.58
N ASP A 108 -10.02 12.31 -1.85
CA ASP A 108 -11.18 12.86 -1.12
C ASP A 108 -11.06 12.86 0.42
N GLY A 109 -9.82 13.03 0.92
CA GLY A 109 -9.51 13.00 2.37
C GLY A 109 -9.37 11.60 2.97
N GLN A 110 -9.54 10.57 2.15
CA GLN A 110 -9.37 9.17 2.48
C GLN A 110 -7.93 8.72 2.22
N LEU A 111 -7.37 7.93 3.14
CA LEU A 111 -6.00 7.42 3.03
C LEU A 111 -6.01 6.03 2.39
N ASP A 112 -5.46 5.87 1.19
CA ASP A 112 -5.35 4.57 0.51
C ASP A 112 -3.94 4.02 0.64
N ILE A 113 -3.82 2.74 1.02
CA ILE A 113 -2.56 2.02 1.23
C ILE A 113 -2.55 0.70 0.49
N ASN A 114 -1.35 0.22 0.16
CA ASN A 114 -1.15 -1.09 -0.45
C ASN A 114 0.17 -1.72 0.02
N SER A 115 0.35 -3.00 -0.31
CA SER A 115 1.52 -3.77 0.10
C SER A 115 2.85 -3.28 -0.46
N CYS A 116 2.85 -2.42 -1.48
CA CYS A 116 4.05 -1.89 -2.10
C CYS A 116 4.62 -0.66 -1.38
N SER A 117 3.85 -0.04 -0.48
CA SER A 117 4.20 1.22 0.18
C SER A 117 4.37 1.09 1.70
N VAL A 118 4.67 -0.12 2.16
CA VAL A 118 5.08 -0.39 3.55
C VAL A 118 6.57 -0.07 3.70
N ILE A 119 6.91 0.65 4.77
CA ILE A 119 8.30 0.96 5.13
C ILE A 119 8.68 0.13 6.35
N ASP A 120 9.88 -0.46 6.30
CA ASP A 120 10.41 -1.25 7.40
C ASP A 120 10.42 -0.42 8.71
N PRO A 121 9.85 -0.93 9.81
CA PRO A 121 9.82 -0.22 11.10
C PRO A 121 11.20 0.16 11.66
N SER A 122 12.28 -0.51 11.24
CA SER A 122 13.66 -0.25 11.64
C SER A 122 14.34 0.86 10.82
N PHE A 123 13.71 1.35 9.76
CA PHE A 123 14.26 2.41 8.92
C PHE A 123 14.49 3.72 9.71
N ASP A 124 15.63 4.38 9.47
CA ASP A 124 15.93 5.68 10.08
C ASP A 124 15.11 6.79 9.43
N THR A 125 13.93 7.05 10.00
CA THR A 125 12.97 8.04 9.50
C THR A 125 13.50 9.48 9.46
N ARG A 126 14.65 9.78 10.08
CA ARG A 126 15.33 11.08 9.93
C ARG A 126 15.79 11.32 8.51
N ALA A 127 16.05 10.26 7.74
CA ALA A 127 16.41 10.36 6.32
C ALA A 127 15.33 11.08 5.49
N PHE A 128 14.05 11.01 5.88
CA PHE A 128 12.96 11.71 5.21
C PHE A 128 13.14 13.24 5.18
N GLN A 129 13.82 13.82 6.17
CA GLN A 129 14.08 15.27 6.23
C GLN A 129 15.02 15.75 5.12
N THR A 130 15.83 14.84 4.57
CA THR A 130 16.76 15.14 3.47
C THR A 130 16.09 15.02 2.09
N VAL A 131 14.90 14.41 2.02
CA VAL A 131 14.15 14.24 0.78
C VAL A 131 13.45 15.55 0.42
N ASN A 132 13.95 16.21 -0.63
CA ASN A 132 13.36 17.46 -1.13
C ASN A 132 12.12 17.17 -1.99
N CYS A 133 10.98 16.99 -1.34
CA CYS A 133 9.68 16.99 -1.97
C CYS A 133 9.32 18.43 -2.36
N ARG A 134 9.88 18.94 -3.47
CA ARG A 134 9.28 20.13 -4.09
C ARG A 134 7.83 19.78 -4.42
N THR A 135 6.91 20.58 -3.93
CA THR A 135 5.49 20.51 -4.26
C THR A 135 5.38 20.39 -5.77
N ILE A 136 4.84 19.27 -6.26
CA ILE A 136 4.30 19.26 -7.60
C ILE A 136 3.03 20.10 -7.48
N ASP A 137 3.21 21.42 -7.59
CA ASP A 137 2.12 22.32 -7.89
C ASP A 137 1.54 21.81 -9.21
N THR A 138 0.32 21.30 -9.14
CA THR A 138 -0.49 20.98 -10.31
C THR A 138 -0.82 22.29 -11.04
N ASN A 139 0.16 22.79 -11.81
CA ASN A 139 -0.10 23.58 -13.01
C ASN A 139 0.04 22.61 -14.20
N VAL A 140 -0.96 21.73 -14.33
CA VAL A 140 -1.26 21.14 -15.64
C VAL A 140 -2.20 22.13 -16.30
N GLN A 141 -1.64 22.89 -17.23
CA GLN A 141 -2.35 23.78 -18.14
C GLN A 141 -3.00 22.98 -19.27
#